data_AF-B1BPP2-F1
#
_entry.id   AF-B1BPP2-F1
#
_cell.length_a   1.000
_cell.length_b   1.000
_cell.length_c   1.000
_cell.angle_alpha   90.00
_cell.angle_beta   90.00
_cell.angle_gamma   90.00
#
_symmetry.space_group_name_H-M   'P 1'
#
loop_
_entity.id
_entity.type
_entity.pdbx_description
1 polymer ?
#
loop_
_entity_poly.entity_id
_entity_poly.type
_entity_poly.pdbx_seq_one_letter_code
_entity_poly.pdbx_strand_id
1 'polypeptide(L)'
;MKLNPDCIKDILIFVEENTDSINYFVNTCDIVDALSAYDENTICYHINKMDKANLFENVSRADGDIIISVDSLSLNGHKLLDIIQNEATGDKFKKYLFNL
;
A
#
# COMPACT_ATOMS: atom_id res chain seq x y z
N MET A 1 9.59 -10.53 -6.45
CA MET A 1 8.68 -11.33 -5.60
C MET A 1 7.33 -11.47 -6.33
N LYS A 2 6.44 -12.36 -5.90
CA LYS A 2 5.04 -12.36 -6.39
C LYS A 2 4.24 -11.36 -5.56
N LEU A 3 3.18 -10.80 -6.14
CA LEU A 3 2.26 -9.95 -5.39
C LEU A 3 1.59 -10.77 -4.27
N ASN A 4 1.58 -10.21 -3.08
CA ASN A 4 0.93 -10.75 -1.89
C ASN A 4 -0.31 -9.89 -1.57
N PRO A 5 -1.52 -10.37 -1.92
CA PRO A 5 -2.79 -9.72 -1.60
C PRO A 5 -2.95 -9.24 -0.17
N ASP A 6 -2.57 -10.06 0.81
CA ASP A 6 -2.79 -9.75 2.22
C ASP A 6 -1.85 -8.62 2.66
N CYS A 7 -0.58 -8.68 2.23
CA CYS A 7 0.38 -7.60 2.47
C CYS A 7 -0.09 -6.27 1.87
N ILE A 8 -0.59 -6.28 0.63
CA ILE A 8 -1.11 -5.07 -0.04
C ILE A 8 -2.30 -4.50 0.74
N LYS A 9 -3.26 -5.34 1.13
CA LYS A 9 -4.42 -4.94 1.91
C LYS A 9 -4.00 -4.32 3.24
N ASP A 10 -3.10 -4.97 3.96
CA ASP A 10 -2.68 -4.51 5.28
C ASP A 10 -1.92 -3.17 5.18
N ILE A 11 -1.13 -2.95 4.12
CA ILE A 11 -0.51 -1.65 3.83
C ILE A 11 -1.58 -0.58 3.54
N LEU A 12 -2.58 -0.89 2.71
CA LEU A 12 -3.66 0.07 2.40
C LEU A 12 -4.42 0.50 3.66
N ILE A 13 -4.81 -0.47 4.50
CA ILE A 13 -5.50 -0.20 5.76
C ILE A 13 -4.61 0.64 6.68
N PHE A 14 -3.34 0.26 6.84
CA PHE A 14 -2.42 1.00 7.69
C PHE A 14 -2.28 2.46 7.26
N VAL A 15 -2.08 2.71 5.95
CA VAL A 15 -1.98 4.08 5.43
C VAL A 15 -3.29 4.84 5.63
N GLU A 16 -4.45 4.23 5.38
CA GLU A 16 -5.76 4.86 5.58
C GLU A 16 -6.01 5.24 7.06
N GLU A 17 -5.62 4.38 8.01
CA GLU A 17 -5.84 4.62 9.44
C GLU A 17 -4.87 5.64 10.04
N ASN A 18 -3.72 5.88 9.40
CA ASN A 18 -2.64 6.72 9.92
C ASN A 18 -2.37 7.97 9.07
N THR A 19 -3.20 8.24 8.06
CA THR A 19 -3.16 9.49 7.31
C THR A 19 -4.50 10.21 7.32
N ASP A 20 -4.47 11.53 7.40
CA ASP A 20 -5.66 12.39 7.38
C ASP A 20 -5.31 13.80 6.84
N SER A 21 -6.23 14.74 6.96
CA SER A 21 -6.03 16.13 6.52
C SER A 21 -5.00 16.93 7.33
N ILE A 22 -4.36 16.35 8.33
CA ILE A 22 -3.35 16.96 9.19
C ILE A 22 -2.06 16.13 9.12
N ASN A 23 -2.17 14.80 9.21
CA ASN A 23 -1.10 13.83 9.11
C ASN A 23 -1.07 13.26 7.69
N TYR A 24 -0.37 13.93 6.78
CA TYR A 24 -0.48 13.61 5.36
C TYR A 24 0.32 12.37 4.91
N PHE A 25 1.22 11.83 5.74
CA PHE A 25 2.10 10.73 5.38
C PHE A 25 2.44 9.82 6.57
N VAL A 26 2.89 8.61 6.24
CA VAL A 26 3.51 7.66 7.17
C VAL A 26 4.91 7.31 6.72
N ASN A 27 5.83 7.04 7.64
CA ASN A 27 7.17 6.57 7.26
C ASN A 27 7.11 5.08 6.93
N THR A 28 7.94 4.65 5.97
CA THR A 28 8.06 3.23 5.62
C THR A 28 8.50 2.38 6.81
N CYS A 29 9.34 2.91 7.70
CA CYS A 29 9.74 2.20 8.93
C CYS A 29 8.55 1.94 9.86
N ASP A 30 7.60 2.87 9.96
CA ASP A 30 6.42 2.71 10.82
C ASP A 30 5.51 1.58 10.27
N ILE A 31 5.39 1.48 8.94
CA ILE A 31 4.68 0.37 8.28
C ILE A 31 5.39 -0.97 8.57
N VAL A 32 6.71 -1.01 8.47
CA VAL A 32 7.52 -2.21 8.72
C VAL A 32 7.38 -2.70 10.15
N ASP A 33 7.45 -1.78 11.11
CA ASP A 33 7.32 -2.10 12.53
C ASP A 33 5.90 -2.57 12.88
N ALA A 34 4.87 -1.95 12.29
CA ALA A 34 3.48 -2.30 12.55
C ALA A 34 3.05 -3.63 11.90
N LEU A 35 3.52 -3.91 10.68
CA LEU A 35 3.11 -5.08 9.90
C LEU A 35 4.10 -6.25 10.02
N SER A 36 4.46 -6.61 11.25
CA SER A 36 5.44 -7.64 11.61
C SER A 36 5.20 -9.06 11.06
N ALA A 37 4.03 -9.32 10.46
CA ALA A 37 3.74 -10.54 9.72
C ALA A 37 4.56 -10.67 8.41
N TYR A 38 5.15 -9.58 7.93
CA TYR A 38 5.93 -9.51 6.71
C TYR A 38 7.34 -9.01 7.00
N ASP A 39 8.34 -9.52 6.28
CA ASP A 39 9.68 -8.96 6.33
C ASP A 39 9.75 -7.60 5.62
N GLU A 40 10.75 -6.78 5.98
CA GLU A 40 10.97 -5.44 5.42
C GLU A 40 11.03 -5.44 3.89
N ASN A 41 11.74 -6.42 3.29
CA ASN A 41 11.87 -6.50 1.84
C ASN A 41 10.53 -6.84 1.18
N THR A 42 9.68 -7.66 1.81
CA THR A 42 8.29 -7.88 1.38
C THR A 42 7.50 -6.57 1.39
N ILE A 43 7.54 -5.78 2.46
CA ILE A 43 6.78 -4.53 2.56
C ILE A 43 7.27 -3.50 1.53
N CYS A 44 8.57 -3.24 1.49
CA CYS A 44 9.19 -2.30 0.56
C CYS A 44 8.92 -2.68 -0.91
N TYR A 45 8.97 -3.98 -1.24
CA TYR A 45 8.62 -4.46 -2.57
C TYR A 45 7.18 -4.10 -2.95
N HIS A 46 6.23 -4.29 -2.03
CA HIS A 46 4.82 -4.00 -2.30
C HIS A 46 4.53 -2.51 -2.36
N ILE A 47 5.10 -1.69 -1.47
CA ILE A 47 4.98 -0.22 -1.55
C ILE A 47 5.46 0.28 -2.91
N ASN A 48 6.59 -0.23 -3.43
CA ASN A 48 7.09 0.16 -4.76
C ASN A 48 6.13 -0.24 -5.90
N LYS A 49 5.44 -1.38 -5.79
CA LYS A 49 4.43 -1.81 -6.77
C LYS A 49 3.15 -0.98 -6.67
N MET A 50 2.73 -0.65 -5.46
CA MET A 50 1.56 0.16 -5.17
C MET A 50 1.75 1.61 -5.66
N ASP A 51 2.94 2.17 -5.50
CA ASP A 51 3.32 3.47 -6.05
C ASP A 51 3.24 3.48 -7.59
N LYS A 52 3.80 2.46 -8.26
CA LYS A 52 3.68 2.31 -9.72
C LYS A 52 2.24 2.18 -10.21
N ALA A 53 1.36 1.68 -9.35
CA ALA A 53 -0.08 1.58 -9.58
C ALA A 53 -0.85 2.86 -9.22
N ASN A 54 -0.16 3.92 -8.78
CA ASN A 54 -0.72 5.19 -8.30
C ASN A 54 -1.76 4.98 -7.20
N LEU A 55 -1.48 4.11 -6.22
CA LEU A 55 -2.36 3.85 -5.08
C LEU A 55 -2.19 4.86 -3.94
N PHE A 56 -1.13 5.66 -4.00
CA PHE A 56 -0.83 6.75 -3.07
C PHE A 56 -0.88 8.07 -3.81
N GLU A 57 -1.20 9.17 -3.12
CA GLU A 57 -1.14 10.51 -3.70
C GLU A 57 0.30 10.88 -4.10
N ASN A 58 1.27 10.49 -3.27
CA ASN A 58 2.69 10.65 -3.54
C ASN A 58 3.55 9.71 -2.68
N VAL A 59 4.84 9.61 -3.01
CA VAL A 59 5.86 8.96 -2.17
C VAL A 59 7.11 9.82 -2.08
N SER A 60 7.75 9.84 -0.91
CA SER A 60 9.08 10.45 -0.77
C SER A 60 10.17 9.40 -0.92
N ARG A 61 11.25 9.77 -1.62
CA ARG A 61 12.35 8.87 -1.96
C ARG A 61 13.68 9.44 -1.46
N ALA A 62 14.52 8.56 -0.93
CA ALA A 62 15.91 8.85 -0.61
C ALA A 62 16.85 8.41 -1.75
N ASP A 63 18.15 8.61 -1.55
CA ASP A 63 19.19 8.16 -2.47
C ASP A 63 19.05 6.66 -2.77
N GLY A 64 19.27 6.29 -4.03
CA GLY A 64 19.07 4.92 -4.50
C GLY A 64 17.60 4.56 -4.76
N ASP A 65 16.71 5.55 -4.84
CA ASP A 65 15.29 5.39 -5.16
C ASP A 65 14.49 4.61 -4.10
N ILE A 66 14.94 4.70 -2.84
CA ILE A 66 14.32 4.03 -1.70
C ILE A 66 13.14 4.85 -1.20
N ILE A 67 11.93 4.27 -1.17
CA ILE A 67 10.73 4.94 -0.64
C ILE A 67 10.81 5.00 0.89
N ILE A 68 10.87 6.22 1.43
CA ILE A 68 11.02 6.47 2.88
C ILE A 68 9.72 6.91 3.55
N SER A 69 8.78 7.44 2.79
CA SER A 69 7.43 7.73 3.28
C SER A 69 6.41 7.63 2.16
N VAL A 70 5.16 7.42 2.58
CA VAL A 70 4.02 7.26 1.71
C VAL A 70 2.96 8.24 2.17
N ASP A 71 2.46 9.07 1.25
CA ASP A 71 1.36 9.99 1.53
C ASP A 71 0.02 9.21 1.58
N SER A 72 -1.07 9.91 1.87
CA SER A 72 -2.41 9.33 1.90
C SER A 72 -2.77 8.53 0.65
N LEU A 73 -3.73 7.61 0.78
CA LEU A 73 -4.25 6.86 -0.35
C LEU A 73 -4.79 7.79 -1.43
N SER A 74 -4.54 7.43 -2.69
CA SER A 74 -5.20 8.07 -3.81
C SER A 74 -6.63 7.57 -3.98
N LEU A 75 -7.39 8.18 -4.89
CA LEU A 75 -8.68 7.63 -5.32
C LEU A 75 -8.58 6.18 -5.81
N ASN A 76 -7.46 5.77 -6.43
CA ASN A 76 -7.26 4.38 -6.83
C ASN A 76 -6.96 3.47 -5.63
N GLY A 77 -6.21 3.98 -4.64
CA GLY A 77 -5.99 3.31 -3.36
C GLY A 77 -7.31 2.99 -2.67
N HIS A 78 -8.18 3.99 -2.49
CA HIS A 78 -9.50 3.79 -1.88
C HIS A 78 -10.40 2.86 -2.69
N LYS A 79 -10.42 2.96 -4.03
CA LYS A 79 -11.18 2.01 -4.87
C LYS A 79 -10.73 0.56 -4.67
N LEU A 80 -9.42 0.33 -4.58
CA LEU A 80 -8.90 -1.01 -4.35
C LEU A 80 -9.26 -1.51 -2.95
N LEU A 81 -9.14 -0.65 -1.93
CA LEU A 81 -9.50 -0.99 -0.57
C LEU A 81 -11.00 -1.30 -0.43
N ASP A 82 -11.87 -0.51 -1.07
CA ASP A 82 -13.31 -0.76 -1.16
C ASP A 82 -13.61 -2.13 -1.82
N ILE A 83 -12.89 -2.47 -2.89
CA ILE A 83 -13.03 -3.79 -3.54
C ILE A 83 -12.63 -4.90 -2.56
N ILE A 84 -11.53 -4.74 -1.83
CA ILE A 84 -11.08 -5.74 -0.85
C ILE A 84 -12.10 -5.93 0.27
N GLN A 85 -12.66 -4.83 0.80
CA GLN A 85 -13.58 -4.87 1.94
C GLN A 85 -14.98 -5.36 1.54
N ASN A 86 -15.45 -5.04 0.34
CA ASN A 86 -16.81 -5.38 -0.12
C ASN A 86 -16.89 -6.70 -0.90
N GLU A 87 -15.78 -7.29 -1.34
CA GLU A 87 -15.82 -8.60 -1.98
C GLU A 87 -15.79 -9.76 -0.98
N ALA A 88 -16.98 -10.31 -0.73
CA ALA A 88 -17.15 -11.65 -0.16
C ALA A 88 -16.55 -12.79 -1.04
N THR A 89 -16.01 -12.50 -2.23
CA THR A 89 -15.43 -13.48 -3.17
C THR A 89 -14.30 -12.86 -4.00
N GLY A 90 -13.05 -13.19 -3.69
CA GLY A 90 -11.83 -12.54 -4.21
C GLY A 90 -11.45 -12.71 -5.69
N ASP A 91 -12.43 -12.82 -6.60
CA ASP A 91 -12.16 -12.95 -8.05
C ASP A 91 -12.04 -11.61 -8.79
N LYS A 92 -12.74 -10.52 -8.39
CA LYS A 92 -12.47 -9.21 -9.01
C LYS A 92 -11.23 -8.56 -8.43
N PHE A 93 -10.98 -8.74 -7.13
CA PHE A 93 -9.73 -8.32 -6.49
C PHE A 93 -8.50 -8.86 -7.25
N LYS A 94 -8.48 -10.18 -7.52
CA LYS A 94 -7.40 -10.80 -8.32
C LYS A 94 -7.30 -10.19 -9.71
N LYS A 95 -8.43 -10.01 -10.41
CA LYS A 95 -8.42 -9.41 -11.75
C LYS A 95 -7.87 -7.98 -11.77
N TYR A 96 -8.20 -7.15 -10.79
CA TYR A 96 -7.64 -5.79 -10.72
C TYR A 96 -6.12 -5.86 -10.51
N LEU A 97 -5.66 -6.71 -9.59
CA LEU A 97 -4.24 -6.90 -9.30
C LEU A 97 -3.41 -7.38 -10.50
N PHE A 98 -3.98 -8.23 -11.36
CA PHE A 98 -3.31 -8.76 -12.55
C PHE A 98 -3.31 -7.81 -13.75
N ASN A 99 -4.03 -6.69 -13.67
CA ASN A 99 -4.09 -5.67 -14.74
C ASN A 99 -3.37 -4.37 -14.37
N LEU A 100 -2.73 -4.31 -13.19
CA LEU A 100 -1.75 -3.29 -12.79
C LEU A 100 -0.34 -3.68 -13.26
#